data_AF-A0A9E3DLA8-F1
#
_entry.id   AF-A0A9E3DLA8-F1
#
_cell.length_a   1.000
_cell.length_b   1.000
_cell.length_c   1.000
_cell.angle_alpha   90.00
_cell.angle_beta   90.00
_cell.angle_gamma   90.00
#
_symmetry.space_group_name_H-M   'P 1'
#
loop_
_entity.id
_entity.type
_entity.pdbx_description
1 polymer ?
#
loop_
_entity_poly.entity_id
_entity_poly.type
_entity_poly.pdbx_seq_one_letter_code
_entity_poly.pdbx_strand_id
1 'polypeptide(L)'
;MLLAAPKPDFSGTWKLNVARSDFGKTAPPTAMVTRIEQNGPGIVVHSHITGPQGTYDTDYKWVADGRENVNVIRGNEIHTSVVWNGPNLVSTAKATINGLPLTIVDQWALSSDKKTLTVSRSLISPQGTAEQSFVYEK
;
A
#
# COMPACT_ATOMS: atom_id res chain seq x y z
N MET A 1 -25.10 -22.03 8.23
CA MET A 1 -24.46 -21.06 7.32
C MET A 1 -23.45 -20.27 8.12
N LEU A 2 -22.15 -20.35 7.80
CA LEU A 2 -21.19 -19.38 8.34
C LEU A 2 -21.41 -18.05 7.62
N LEU A 3 -21.71 -16.99 8.36
CA LEU A 3 -21.64 -15.62 7.82
C LEU A 3 -20.16 -15.32 7.55
N ALA A 4 -19.83 -14.89 6.33
CA ALA A 4 -18.50 -14.35 6.05
C ALA A 4 -18.28 -13.14 6.97
N ALA A 5 -17.15 -13.11 7.70
CA ALA A 5 -16.81 -11.96 8.52
C ALA A 5 -16.76 -10.70 7.64
N PRO A 6 -17.28 -9.55 8.11
CA PRO A 6 -17.22 -8.32 7.34
C PRO A 6 -15.75 -7.98 7.05
N LYS A 7 -15.48 -7.59 5.80
CA LYS A 7 -14.17 -7.11 5.37
C LYS A 7 -13.76 -5.92 6.24
N PRO A 8 -12.49 -5.84 6.71
CA PRO A 8 -12.00 -4.69 7.43
C PRO A 8 -12.22 -3.38 6.67
N ASP A 9 -12.41 -2.31 7.44
CA ASP A 9 -12.47 -0.94 6.94
C ASP A 9 -11.15 -0.26 7.29
N PHE A 10 -10.36 0.04 6.26
CA PHE A 10 -9.06 0.69 6.40
C PHE A 10 -9.16 2.22 6.55
N SER A 11 -10.36 2.79 6.52
CA SER A 11 -10.57 4.23 6.57
C SER A 11 -9.95 4.88 7.81
N GLY A 12 -9.33 6.04 7.60
CA GLY A 12 -8.71 6.82 8.66
C GLY A 12 -7.47 7.57 8.20
N THR A 13 -6.85 8.25 9.14
CA THR A 13 -5.55 8.90 8.98
C THR A 13 -4.51 8.05 9.69
N TRP A 14 -3.45 7.71 8.97
CA TRP A 14 -2.44 6.73 9.35
C TRP A 14 -1.07 7.38 9.28
N LYS A 15 -0.35 7.41 10.40
CA LYS A 15 1.03 7.91 10.47
C LYS A 15 1.98 6.73 10.41
N LEU A 16 2.97 6.80 9.53
CA LEU A 16 3.99 5.76 9.44
C LEU A 16 4.87 5.79 10.70
N ASN A 17 4.95 4.65 11.38
CA ASN A 17 5.91 4.44 12.45
C ASN A 17 7.23 3.96 11.83
N VAL A 18 8.12 4.91 11.53
CA VAL A 18 9.41 4.65 10.89
C VAL A 18 10.25 3.67 11.71
N ALA A 19 10.23 3.78 13.04
CA ALA A 19 11.02 2.92 13.93
C ALA A 19 10.54 1.46 13.97
N ARG A 20 9.25 1.22 13.70
CA ARG A 20 8.67 -0.14 13.64
C ARG A 20 8.61 -0.72 12.23
N SER A 21 9.06 0.03 11.23
CA SER A 21 9.01 -0.36 9.82
C SER A 21 10.37 -0.87 9.34
N ASP A 22 10.34 -1.81 8.40
CA ASP A 22 11.50 -2.31 7.67
C ASP A 22 11.43 -1.82 6.21
N PHE A 23 12.41 -0.99 5.83
CA PHE A 23 12.51 -0.40 4.50
C PHE A 23 13.42 -1.21 3.57
N GLY A 24 13.92 -2.36 4.02
CA GLY A 24 14.90 -3.15 3.30
C GLY A 24 16.14 -2.30 2.97
N LYS A 25 16.52 -2.26 1.68
CA LYS A 25 17.66 -1.46 1.20
C LYS A 25 17.30 -0.02 0.83
N THR A 26 16.04 0.38 0.94
CA THR A 26 15.61 1.75 0.60
C THR A 26 15.77 2.67 1.80
N ALA A 27 16.12 3.93 1.56
CA ALA A 27 16.19 4.91 2.63
C ALA A 27 14.78 5.20 3.18
N PRO A 28 14.59 5.23 4.51
CA PRO A 28 13.31 5.59 5.10
C PRO A 28 12.97 7.06 4.83
N PRO A 29 11.67 7.41 4.72
CA PRO A 29 11.25 8.80 4.82
C PRO A 29 11.44 9.30 6.26
N THR A 30 11.47 10.62 6.42
CA THR A 30 11.43 11.26 7.74
C THR A 30 10.04 11.13 8.37
N ALA A 31 8.99 11.29 7.54
CA ALA A 31 7.61 11.16 7.97
C ALA A 31 6.70 10.80 6.79
N MET A 32 5.60 10.12 7.07
CA MET A 32 4.52 9.86 6.12
C MET A 32 3.19 9.85 6.85
N VAL A 33 2.21 10.56 6.29
CA VAL A 33 0.81 10.56 6.75
C VAL A 33 -0.07 10.16 5.57
N THR A 34 -0.86 9.11 5.77
CA THR A 34 -1.72 8.52 4.75
C THR A 34 -3.17 8.61 5.20
N ARG A 35 -4.02 9.24 4.38
CA ARG A 35 -5.46 9.24 4.55
C ARG A 35 -6.09 8.22 3.61
N ILE A 36 -6.86 7.30 4.17
CA ILE A 36 -7.57 6.25 3.44
C ILE A 36 -9.07 6.51 3.55
N GLU A 37 -9.77 6.48 2.43
CA GLU A 37 -11.22 6.43 2.36
C GLU A 37 -11.63 5.11 1.69
N GLN A 38 -12.51 4.35 2.34
CA GLN A 38 -13.06 3.11 1.81
C GLN A 38 -14.59 3.21 1.72
N ASN A 39 -15.13 2.96 0.53
CA ASN A 39 -16.57 2.88 0.29
C ASN A 39 -16.88 1.62 -0.54
N GLY A 40 -17.41 0.60 0.14
CA GLY A 40 -17.59 -0.73 -0.47
C GLY A 40 -16.24 -1.30 -0.94
N PRO A 41 -16.10 -1.68 -2.23
CA PRO A 41 -14.82 -2.13 -2.78
C PRO A 41 -13.89 -0.98 -3.20
N GLY A 42 -14.39 0.27 -3.25
CA GLY A 42 -13.61 1.42 -3.65
C GLY A 42 -12.72 1.92 -2.53
N ILE A 43 -11.44 2.15 -2.82
CA ILE A 43 -10.43 2.62 -1.88
C ILE A 43 -9.71 3.81 -2.52
N VAL A 44 -9.65 4.94 -1.81
CA VAL A 44 -8.89 6.12 -2.20
C VAL A 44 -7.83 6.37 -1.14
N VAL A 45 -6.61 6.62 -1.58
CA VAL A 45 -5.47 6.85 -0.70
C VAL A 45 -4.76 8.13 -1.12
N HIS A 46 -4.60 9.02 -0.15
CA HIS A 46 -3.80 10.24 -0.26
C HIS A 46 -2.67 10.16 0.76
N SER A 47 -1.42 10.29 0.33
CA SER A 47 -0.26 10.26 1.23
C SER A 47 0.58 11.51 1.08
N HIS A 48 0.90 12.13 2.21
CA HIS A 48 1.87 13.20 2.33
C HIS A 48 3.18 12.63 2.87
N ILE A 49 4.27 12.77 2.12
CA ILE A 49 5.56 12.12 2.40
C ILE A 49 6.63 13.20 2.52
N THR A 50 7.43 13.13 3.59
CA THR A 50 8.61 13.97 3.80
C THR A 50 9.82 13.08 3.95
N GLY A 51 10.88 13.31 3.16
CA GLY A 51 12.11 12.53 3.25
C GLY A 51 13.31 13.20 2.59
N PRO A 52 14.40 12.46 2.37
CA PRO A 52 15.64 13.00 1.80
C PRO A 52 15.51 13.66 0.42
N GLN A 53 14.47 13.29 -0.34
CA GLN A 53 14.16 13.82 -1.68
C GLN A 53 13.22 15.05 -1.63
N GLY A 54 12.94 15.58 -0.44
CA GLY A 54 11.96 16.64 -0.21
C GLY A 54 10.59 16.11 0.19
N THR A 55 9.61 17.01 0.12
CA THR A 55 8.21 16.74 0.47
C THR A 55 7.36 16.64 -0.78
N TYR A 56 6.50 15.63 -0.86
CA TYR A 56 5.58 15.42 -1.97
C TYR A 56 4.35 14.61 -1.56
N ASP A 57 3.29 14.73 -2.35
CA ASP A 57 2.07 13.97 -2.20
C ASP A 57 1.97 12.85 -3.24
N THR A 58 1.27 11.77 -2.89
CA THR A 58 0.88 10.71 -3.82
C THR A 58 -0.58 10.34 -3.62
N ASP A 59 -1.30 10.24 -4.72
CA ASP A 59 -2.70 9.84 -4.77
C ASP A 59 -2.88 8.60 -5.62
N TYR A 60 -3.69 7.66 -5.13
CA TYR A 60 -4.14 6.54 -5.94
C TYR A 60 -5.50 6.04 -5.50
N LYS A 61 -6.18 5.39 -6.44
CA LYS A 61 -7.46 4.73 -6.23
C LYS A 61 -7.37 3.27 -6.61
N TRP A 62 -8.10 2.41 -5.90
CA TRP A 62 -8.25 0.99 -6.18
C TRP A 62 -9.72 0.57 -6.11
N VAL A 63 -10.01 -0.55 -6.77
CA VAL A 63 -11.26 -1.29 -6.57
C VAL A 63 -10.89 -2.72 -6.22
N ALA A 64 -11.33 -3.19 -5.06
CA ALA A 64 -11.03 -4.53 -4.54
C ALA A 64 -11.93 -5.61 -5.14
N ASP A 65 -11.97 -5.68 -6.47
CA ASP A 65 -12.78 -6.63 -7.27
C ASP A 65 -11.95 -7.55 -8.17
N GLY A 66 -10.61 -7.47 -8.08
CA GLY A 66 -9.66 -8.28 -8.84
C GLY A 66 -9.41 -7.81 -10.27
N ARG A 67 -10.15 -6.80 -10.78
CA ARG A 67 -9.88 -6.22 -12.09
C ARG A 67 -8.68 -5.28 -12.02
N GLU A 68 -7.98 -5.17 -13.13
CA GLU A 68 -6.87 -4.23 -13.24
C GLU A 68 -7.38 -2.79 -13.33
N ASN A 69 -6.70 -1.88 -12.64
CA ASN A 69 -6.88 -0.45 -12.75
C ASN A 69 -5.52 0.25 -12.87
N VAL A 70 -5.50 1.37 -13.60
CA VAL A 70 -4.27 2.14 -13.84
C VAL A 70 -4.30 3.41 -13.00
N ASN A 71 -3.19 3.70 -12.31
CA ASN A 71 -2.92 4.98 -11.68
C ASN A 71 -1.66 5.60 -12.29
N VAL A 72 -1.61 6.93 -12.38
CA VAL A 72 -0.40 7.66 -12.75
C VAL A 72 0.16 8.32 -11.50
N ILE A 73 1.29 7.81 -11.00
CA ILE A 73 1.94 8.32 -9.79
C ILE A 73 3.27 8.93 -10.18
N ARG A 74 3.42 10.25 -9.94
CA ARG A 74 4.63 11.02 -10.30
C ARG A 74 5.07 10.79 -11.76
N GLY A 75 4.11 10.70 -12.68
CA GLY A 75 4.35 10.50 -14.11
C GLY A 75 4.57 9.03 -14.54
N ASN A 76 4.54 8.07 -13.62
CA ASN A 76 4.66 6.64 -13.95
C ASN A 76 3.29 5.97 -13.94
N GLU A 77 2.98 5.21 -14.99
CA GLU A 77 1.81 4.34 -15.02
C GLU A 77 2.05 3.10 -14.15
N ILE A 78 1.08 2.80 -13.30
CA ILE A 78 1.09 1.67 -12.39
C ILE A 78 -0.21 0.90 -12.58
N HIS A 79 -0.09 -0.30 -13.13
CA HIS A 79 -1.19 -1.23 -13.36
C HIS A 79 -1.38 -2.08 -12.12
N THR A 80 -2.53 -1.99 -11.45
CA THR A 80 -2.77 -2.68 -10.18
C THR A 80 -4.04 -3.51 -10.25
N SER A 81 -4.01 -4.74 -9.72
CA SER A 81 -5.22 -5.48 -9.34
C SER A 81 -5.26 -5.67 -7.83
N VAL A 82 -6.46 -5.64 -7.25
CA VAL A 82 -6.64 -5.74 -5.79
C VAL A 82 -7.71 -6.75 -5.44
N VAL A 83 -7.38 -7.67 -4.54
CA VAL A 83 -8.27 -8.75 -4.08
C VAL A 83 -8.24 -8.88 -2.56
N TRP A 84 -9.27 -9.52 -2.01
CA TRP A 84 -9.29 -9.91 -0.59
C TRP A 84 -8.74 -11.32 -0.42
N ASN A 85 -7.88 -11.52 0.58
CA ASN A 85 -7.44 -12.83 1.06
C ASN A 85 -7.79 -12.93 2.55
N GLY A 86 -8.95 -13.52 2.85
CA GLY A 86 -9.53 -13.46 4.19
C GLY A 86 -9.76 -12.00 4.62
N PRO A 87 -9.27 -11.57 5.80
CA PRO A 87 -9.38 -10.18 6.25
C PRO A 87 -8.34 -9.24 5.62
N ASN A 88 -7.37 -9.76 4.86
CA ASN A 88 -6.29 -8.94 4.31
C ASN A 88 -6.62 -8.49 2.90
N LEU A 89 -6.19 -7.27 2.56
CA LEU A 89 -6.26 -6.75 1.20
C LEU A 89 -4.91 -7.00 0.51
N VAL A 90 -4.92 -7.62 -0.66
CA VAL A 90 -3.72 -7.91 -1.44
C VAL A 90 -3.77 -7.12 -2.74
N SER A 91 -2.77 -6.29 -2.99
CA SER A 91 -2.57 -5.62 -4.28
C SER A 91 -1.41 -6.26 -5.04
N THR A 92 -1.53 -6.34 -6.35
CA THR A 92 -0.44 -6.70 -7.26
C THR A 92 -0.31 -5.59 -8.28
N ALA A 93 0.75 -4.81 -8.17
CA ALA A 93 1.05 -3.70 -9.05
C ALA A 93 2.22 -4.03 -9.98
N LYS A 94 2.14 -3.60 -11.23
CA LYS A 94 3.20 -3.68 -12.24
C LYS A 94 3.52 -2.29 -12.73
N ALA A 95 4.80 -1.96 -12.76
CA ALA A 95 5.31 -0.69 -13.24
C ALA A 95 6.65 -0.89 -13.98
N THR A 96 7.02 0.10 -14.78
CA THR A 96 8.36 0.18 -15.37
C THR A 96 9.10 1.35 -14.74
N ILE A 97 10.18 1.07 -14.02
CA ILE A 97 10.99 2.09 -13.35
C ILE A 97 12.37 2.09 -13.98
N ASN A 98 12.82 3.23 -14.50
CA ASN A 98 14.10 3.37 -15.21
C ASN A 98 14.28 2.33 -16.35
N GLY A 99 13.20 2.00 -17.05
CA GLY A 99 13.21 1.01 -18.14
C GLY A 99 13.20 -0.46 -17.70
N LEU A 100 13.15 -0.74 -16.39
CA LEU A 100 13.12 -2.09 -15.84
C LEU A 100 11.73 -2.44 -15.29
N PRO A 101 11.22 -3.66 -15.54
CA PRO A 101 9.96 -4.10 -14.97
C PRO A 101 10.09 -4.32 -13.47
N LEU A 102 9.10 -3.85 -12.72
CA LEU A 102 8.96 -4.04 -11.30
C LEU A 102 7.54 -4.53 -11.01
N THR A 103 7.44 -5.65 -10.28
CA THR A 103 6.18 -6.09 -9.68
C THR A 103 6.23 -5.79 -8.18
N ILE A 104 5.17 -5.20 -7.66
CA ILE A 104 5.00 -4.86 -6.24
C ILE A 104 3.78 -5.64 -5.75
N VAL A 105 3.96 -6.46 -4.73
CA VAL A 105 2.85 -7.15 -4.07
C VAL A 105 2.74 -6.60 -2.66
N ASP A 106 1.63 -5.94 -2.34
CA ASP A 106 1.34 -5.48 -0.99
C ASP A 106 0.26 -6.33 -0.35
N GLN A 107 0.44 -6.67 0.93
CA GLN A 107 -0.59 -7.25 1.78
C GLN A 107 -0.86 -6.31 2.95
N TRP A 108 -2.08 -5.81 3.03
CA TRP A 108 -2.55 -4.89 4.07
C TRP A 108 -3.34 -5.69 5.10
N ALA A 109 -2.92 -5.57 6.36
CA ALA A 109 -3.57 -6.18 7.51
C ALA A 109 -3.92 -5.11 8.54
N LEU A 110 -5.16 -5.13 9.02
CA LEU A 110 -5.63 -4.24 10.07
C LEU A 110 -5.68 -5.00 11.41
N SER A 111 -5.12 -4.43 12.46
CA SER A 111 -5.22 -4.98 13.82
C SER A 111 -6.68 -5.05 14.28
N SER A 112 -6.98 -5.97 15.20
CA SER A 112 -8.34 -6.16 15.73
C SER A 112 -8.89 -4.92 16.44
N ASP A 113 -8.02 -4.12 17.06
CA ASP A 113 -8.36 -2.83 17.69
C ASP A 113 -8.48 -1.68 16.68
N LYS A 114 -8.20 -1.92 15.39
CA LYS A 114 -8.25 -0.95 14.29
C LYS A 114 -7.32 0.26 14.47
N LYS A 115 -6.25 0.11 15.26
CA LYS A 115 -5.25 1.17 15.54
C LYS A 115 -3.92 0.96 14.83
N THR A 116 -3.68 -0.22 14.26
CA THR A 116 -2.45 -0.52 13.53
C THR A 116 -2.78 -1.09 12.16
N LEU A 117 -2.19 -0.50 11.12
CA LEU A 117 -2.20 -1.00 9.76
C LEU A 117 -0.79 -1.46 9.43
N THR A 118 -0.63 -2.73 9.07
CA THR A 118 0.63 -3.28 8.59
C THR A 118 0.53 -3.54 7.09
N VAL A 119 1.50 -3.06 6.33
CA VAL A 119 1.66 -3.35 4.91
C VAL A 119 2.94 -4.14 4.73
N SER A 120 2.82 -5.42 4.38
CA SER A 120 3.97 -6.23 3.94
C SER A 120 4.11 -6.09 2.43
N ARG A 121 5.33 -5.88 1.94
CA ARG A 121 5.59 -5.59 0.53
C ARG A 121 6.72 -6.46 -0.02
N SER A 122 6.44 -7.12 -1.13
CA SER A 122 7.44 -7.81 -1.94
C SER A 122 7.70 -7.02 -3.23
N LEU A 123 8.95 -6.64 -3.46
CA LEU A 123 9.44 -5.99 -4.68
C LEU A 123 10.15 -7.02 -5.54
N ILE A 124 9.58 -7.35 -6.69
CA ILE A 124 10.08 -8.40 -7.59
C ILE A 124 10.60 -7.75 -8.86
N SER A 125 11.88 -7.95 -9.15
CA SER A 125 12.58 -7.42 -10.32
C SER A 125 13.50 -8.47 -10.93
N PRO A 126 14.05 -8.26 -12.13
CA PRO A 126 15.07 -9.14 -12.69
C PRO A 126 16.34 -9.27 -11.83
N GLN A 127 16.62 -8.30 -10.94
CA GLN A 127 17.76 -8.36 -10.01
C GLN A 127 17.48 -9.18 -8.74
N GLY A 128 16.26 -9.69 -8.58
CA GLY A 128 15.82 -10.45 -7.42
C GLY A 128 14.63 -9.83 -6.69
N THR A 129 14.31 -10.44 -5.55
CA THR A 129 13.21 -10.03 -4.67
C THR A 129 13.74 -9.30 -3.45
N ALA A 130 13.09 -8.20 -3.07
CA ALA A 130 13.31 -7.50 -1.81
C ALA A 130 12.00 -7.42 -1.02
N GLU A 131 12.07 -7.59 0.29
CA GLU A 131 10.92 -7.51 1.19
C GLU A 131 10.98 -6.22 2.02
N GLN A 132 9.82 -5.69 2.36
CA GLN A 132 9.64 -4.52 3.21
C GLN A 132 8.40 -4.72 4.10
N SER A 133 8.35 -4.01 5.23
CA SER A 133 7.18 -3.97 6.10
C SER A 133 6.97 -2.56 6.62
N PHE A 134 5.77 -2.02 6.45
CA PHE A 134 5.40 -0.68 6.92
C PHE A 134 4.34 -0.80 7.98
N VAL A 135 4.59 -0.17 9.13
CA VAL A 135 3.66 -0.13 10.25
C VAL A 135 3.12 1.28 10.38
N TYR A 136 1.81 1.42 10.29
CA TYR A 136 1.12 2.68 10.48
C TYR A 136 0.23 2.64 11.72
N GLU A 137 0.12 3.79 12.38
CA GLU A 137 -0.66 3.99 13.60
C GLU A 137 -1.60 5.19 13.42
N LYS A 138 -2.77 5.15 14.05
CA LYS A 138 -3.73 6.28 14.04
C LYS A 138 -3.29 7.42 14.98
#